data_AF-A0A7S0EPZ1-F1
#
_entry.id   AF-A0A7S0EPZ1-F1
#
_cell.length_a   1.000
_cell.length_b   1.000
_cell.length_c   1.000
_cell.angle_alpha   90.00
_cell.angle_beta   90.00
_cell.angle_gamma   90.00
#
_symmetry.space_group_name_H-M   'P 1'
#
loop_
_entity.id
_entity.type
_entity.pdbx_description
1 polymer ?
#
loop_
_entity_poly.entity_id
_entity_poly.type
_entity_poly.pdbx_seq_one_letter_code
_entity_poly.pdbx_strand_id
1 'polypeptide(L)'
;LLSTPAAAYRLQSGRHVVSSPRATRSRAVTASADADAIAALKRSFYGAAVKEEVREEADDPPVGLLRDMPLCRWPWEVLPHHQRVIVVHEPQYILMFEKLLATPGPHEYVHLLLHRGDDDEDLNSDPDYALRPGSKAALAGTLMRIVASLREEMQTSTDGPKVEGLVMVVQGLARVHVTKQTQGSPYSRADVMLAPDAEVVRASARLSRKWLRSSDGPGLRRTD
;
A
#
# COMPACT_ATOMS: atom_id res chain seq x y z
N LEU A 1 20.02 -44.24 29.47
CA LEU A 1 19.22 -44.67 30.64
C LEU A 1 19.54 -43.74 31.82
N LEU A 2 18.83 -42.62 31.93
CA LEU A 2 18.76 -41.82 33.14
C LEU A 2 17.31 -41.39 33.29
N SER A 3 16.70 -41.93 34.34
CA SER A 3 15.30 -41.85 34.73
C SER A 3 15.23 -41.05 36.02
N THR A 4 14.27 -40.11 36.11
CA THR A 4 13.45 -39.68 37.27
C THR A 4 13.09 -38.19 37.18
N PRO A 5 12.03 -37.71 37.85
CA PRO A 5 10.66 -38.25 37.87
C PRO A 5 9.60 -37.16 37.62
N ALA A 6 8.39 -37.62 37.25
CA ALA A 6 7.19 -36.80 37.14
C ALA A 6 6.71 -36.29 38.51
N ALA A 7 6.45 -34.99 38.61
CA ALA A 7 5.78 -34.38 39.75
C ALA A 7 4.28 -34.29 39.47
N ALA A 8 3.52 -35.12 40.18
CA ALA A 8 2.07 -35.02 40.27
C ALA A 8 1.68 -33.83 41.15
N TYR A 9 0.98 -32.84 40.60
CA TYR A 9 0.32 -31.80 41.40
C TYR A 9 -1.18 -32.06 41.52
N ARG A 10 -1.57 -32.11 42.79
CA ARG A 10 -2.85 -32.49 43.37
C ARG A 10 -3.89 -31.39 43.16
N LEU A 11 -5.02 -31.74 42.54
CA LEU A 11 -6.24 -30.93 42.46
C LEU A 11 -6.80 -30.70 43.87
N GLN A 12 -6.84 -29.45 44.33
CA GLN A 12 -7.63 -29.04 45.49
C GLN A 12 -8.87 -28.28 45.03
N SER A 13 -10.03 -28.89 45.34
CA SER A 13 -11.36 -28.34 45.16
C SER A 13 -11.62 -27.21 46.18
N GLY A 14 -11.65 -25.96 45.71
CA GLY A 14 -12.12 -24.81 46.48
C GLY A 14 -13.52 -24.40 46.02
N ARG A 15 -14.53 -24.65 46.87
CA ARG A 15 -15.90 -24.12 46.72
C ARG A 15 -15.86 -22.60 46.84
N HIS A 16 -16.16 -21.88 45.76
CA HIS A 16 -16.48 -20.45 45.83
C HIS A 16 -18.00 -20.25 45.77
N VAL A 17 -18.48 -19.55 46.80
CA VAL A 17 -19.86 -19.11 47.01
C VAL A 17 -20.23 -18.11 45.91
N VAL A 18 -21.24 -18.43 45.11
CA VAL A 18 -21.82 -17.54 44.10
C VAL A 18 -22.79 -16.59 44.79
N SER A 19 -22.40 -15.32 44.96
CA SER A 19 -23.30 -14.23 45.34
C SER A 19 -24.01 -13.70 44.09
N SER A 20 -25.33 -13.71 44.08
CA SER A 20 -26.16 -13.16 43.00
C SER A 20 -25.96 -11.66 42.82
N PRO A 21 -25.71 -11.14 41.60
CA PRO A 21 -25.82 -9.73 41.31
C PRO A 21 -27.27 -9.35 41.01
N ARG A 22 -27.66 -8.29 41.72
CA ARG A 22 -28.88 -7.49 41.68
C ARG A 22 -29.19 -7.00 40.27
N ALA A 23 -30.48 -7.02 39.91
CA ALA A 23 -31.02 -6.59 38.63
C ALA A 23 -30.52 -5.20 38.19
N THR A 24 -29.84 -5.16 37.04
CA THR A 24 -29.51 -3.93 36.33
C THR A 24 -30.53 -3.72 35.22
N ARG A 25 -31.24 -2.58 35.28
CA ARG A 25 -32.22 -2.15 34.28
C ARG A 25 -31.59 -2.10 32.89
N SER A 26 -32.13 -2.88 31.94
CA SER A 26 -31.89 -2.71 30.51
C SER A 26 -32.40 -1.34 30.08
N ARG A 27 -31.48 -0.44 29.74
CA ARG A 27 -31.80 0.82 29.07
C ARG A 27 -31.84 0.52 27.58
N ALA A 28 -33.02 0.60 26.99
CA ALA A 28 -33.21 0.50 25.54
C ALA A 28 -32.35 1.56 24.85
N VAL A 29 -31.33 1.10 24.11
CA VAL A 29 -30.55 1.95 23.22
C VAL A 29 -31.39 2.15 21.97
N THR A 30 -31.70 3.41 21.70
CA THR A 30 -32.53 3.86 20.60
C THR A 30 -31.84 3.59 19.26
N ALA A 31 -32.44 2.73 18.44
CA ALA A 31 -31.96 2.30 17.11
C ALA A 31 -31.71 3.45 16.10
N SER A 32 -32.09 4.69 16.40
CA SER A 32 -31.84 5.84 15.51
C SER A 32 -30.41 6.38 15.60
N ALA A 33 -29.75 6.28 16.76
CA ALA A 33 -28.38 6.78 16.94
C ALA A 33 -27.36 5.93 16.16
N ASP A 34 -27.61 4.62 16.05
CA ASP A 34 -26.76 3.69 15.33
C ASP A 34 -26.86 3.88 13.81
N ALA A 35 -28.05 4.22 13.30
CA ALA A 35 -28.24 4.49 11.88
C ALA A 35 -27.47 5.74 11.43
N ASP A 36 -27.46 6.79 12.25
CA ASP A 36 -26.70 8.02 11.98
C ASP A 36 -25.19 7.79 12.09
N ALA A 37 -24.74 6.99 13.05
CA ALA A 37 -23.34 6.59 13.18
C ALA A 37 -22.88 5.75 11.98
N ILE A 38 -23.69 4.79 11.53
CA ILE A 38 -23.42 3.98 10.33
C ILE A 38 -23.47 4.84 9.07
N ALA A 39 -24.34 5.85 8.99
CA ALA A 39 -24.39 6.78 7.87
C ALA A 39 -23.19 7.74 7.85
N ALA A 40 -22.70 8.16 9.02
CA ALA A 40 -21.45 8.92 9.15
C ALA A 40 -20.24 8.07 8.71
N LEU A 41 -20.20 6.81 9.15
CA LEU A 41 -19.19 5.83 8.75
C LEU A 41 -19.23 5.58 7.23
N LYS A 42 -20.42 5.36 6.66
CA LYS A 42 -20.58 5.20 5.21
C LYS A 42 -20.15 6.43 4.44
N ARG A 43 -20.38 7.64 4.97
CA ARG A 43 -19.87 8.88 4.35
C ARG A 43 -18.35 9.01 4.47
N SER A 44 -17.74 8.59 5.57
CA SER A 44 -16.28 8.60 5.72
C SER A 44 -15.58 7.56 4.83
N PHE A 45 -16.22 6.41 4.58
CA PHE A 45 -15.64 5.32 3.78
C PHE A 45 -16.02 5.34 2.29
N TYR A 46 -17.20 5.85 1.93
CA TYR A 46 -17.74 5.84 0.55
C TYR A 46 -18.06 7.23 -0.01
N GLY A 47 -17.77 8.31 0.73
CA GLY A 47 -17.99 9.68 0.30
C GLY A 47 -17.00 10.15 -0.78
N ALA A 48 -17.01 9.51 -1.93
CA ALA A 48 -16.44 10.09 -3.15
C ALA A 48 -17.49 11.03 -3.75
N ALA A 49 -17.27 12.33 -3.63
CA ALA A 49 -17.95 13.30 -4.47
C ALA A 49 -17.68 12.90 -5.93
N VAL A 50 -18.74 12.62 -6.68
CA VAL A 50 -18.67 12.52 -8.15
C VAL A 50 -18.25 13.90 -8.62
N LYS A 51 -16.95 14.07 -8.84
CA LYS A 51 -16.41 15.25 -9.47
C LYS A 51 -16.65 15.05 -10.96
N GLU A 52 -17.61 15.77 -11.50
CA GLU A 52 -17.77 15.94 -12.94
C GLU A 52 -16.43 16.48 -13.46
N GLU A 53 -15.64 15.64 -14.13
CA GLU A 53 -14.40 16.06 -14.76
C GLU A 53 -14.76 16.83 -16.02
N VAL A 54 -14.74 18.17 -15.90
CA VAL A 54 -14.55 19.05 -17.05
C VAL A 54 -13.22 18.65 -17.68
N ARG A 55 -13.30 18.02 -18.85
CA ARG A 55 -12.13 17.61 -19.63
C ARG A 55 -11.53 18.86 -20.27
N GLU A 56 -10.71 19.59 -19.50
CA GLU A 56 -9.77 20.55 -20.08
C GLU A 56 -8.92 19.80 -21.12
N GLU A 57 -8.73 20.46 -22.27
CA GLU A 57 -7.94 19.98 -23.39
C GLU A 57 -6.50 19.78 -22.91
N ALA A 58 -6.19 18.55 -22.50
CA ALA A 58 -4.98 18.26 -21.76
C ALA A 58 -3.79 18.19 -22.71
N ASP A 59 -2.74 18.97 -22.41
CA ASP A 59 -1.38 18.67 -22.83
C ASP A 59 -1.11 17.17 -22.67
N ASP A 60 -0.42 16.57 -23.64
CA ASP A 60 -0.05 15.15 -23.58
C ASP A 60 0.55 14.85 -22.20
N PRO A 61 0.04 13.84 -21.47
CA PRO A 61 0.51 13.56 -20.14
C PRO A 61 2.02 13.28 -20.21
N PRO A 62 2.80 13.81 -19.25
CA PRO A 62 4.25 13.63 -19.27
C PRO A 62 4.57 12.13 -19.31
N VAL A 63 5.41 11.74 -20.26
CA VAL A 63 5.77 10.35 -20.52
C VAL A 63 6.28 9.71 -19.22
N GLY A 64 5.66 8.59 -18.82
CA GLY A 64 6.01 7.85 -17.60
C GLY A 64 5.22 8.25 -16.35
N LEU A 65 4.23 9.13 -16.44
CA LEU A 65 3.30 9.43 -15.34
C LEU A 65 2.22 8.34 -15.25
N LEU A 66 2.15 7.67 -14.11
CA LEU A 66 1.06 6.76 -13.74
C LEU A 66 0.16 7.47 -12.72
N ARG A 67 -1.13 7.57 -13.01
CA ARG A 67 -2.09 8.31 -12.18
C ARG A 67 -2.75 7.41 -11.15
N ASP A 68 -2.99 7.97 -9.97
CA ASP A 68 -3.80 7.36 -8.92
C ASP A 68 -3.44 5.89 -8.62
N MET A 69 -2.14 5.60 -8.51
CA MET A 69 -1.64 4.26 -8.24
C MET A 69 -1.87 3.88 -6.77
N PRO A 70 -2.28 2.62 -6.46
CA PRO A 70 -2.33 2.13 -5.08
C PRO A 70 -0.91 1.98 -4.51
N LEU A 71 -0.70 2.35 -3.25
CA LEU A 71 0.60 2.25 -2.57
C LEU A 71 0.54 1.36 -1.32
N CYS A 72 1.55 0.51 -1.20
CA CYS A 72 1.90 -0.20 0.02
C CYS A 72 3.14 0.39 0.66
N ARG A 73 3.15 0.49 1.98
CA ARG A 73 4.31 0.90 2.77
C ARG A 73 4.72 -0.26 3.67
N TRP A 74 5.92 -0.78 3.48
CA TRP A 74 6.44 -1.92 4.26
C TRP A 74 7.83 -1.60 4.83
N PRO A 75 8.23 -2.22 5.97
CA PRO A 75 9.49 -1.92 6.64
C PRO A 75 10.73 -2.53 5.95
N TRP A 76 10.61 -2.88 4.67
CA TRP A 76 11.65 -3.49 3.86
C TRP A 76 11.53 -3.04 2.41
N GLU A 77 12.63 -3.05 1.68
CA GLU A 77 12.71 -2.63 0.29
C GLU A 77 12.52 -3.79 -0.71
N VAL A 78 11.98 -3.44 -1.88
CA VAL A 78 12.01 -4.29 -3.07
C VAL A 78 12.63 -3.49 -4.19
N LEU A 79 13.57 -4.09 -4.91
CA LEU A 79 14.20 -3.45 -6.05
C LEU A 79 13.57 -3.93 -7.36
N PRO A 80 13.73 -3.17 -8.46
CA PRO A 80 13.38 -3.67 -9.79
C PRO A 80 13.96 -5.07 -10.04
N HIS A 81 13.19 -5.91 -10.73
CA HIS A 81 13.49 -7.30 -11.05
C HIS A 81 13.55 -8.29 -9.87
N HIS A 82 13.39 -7.84 -8.62
CA HIS A 82 13.21 -8.76 -7.51
C HIS A 82 11.83 -9.42 -7.57
N GLN A 83 11.78 -10.70 -7.26
CA GLN A 83 10.53 -11.43 -7.07
C GLN A 83 10.42 -11.83 -5.59
N ARG A 84 9.22 -11.71 -5.03
CA ARG A 84 8.97 -12.03 -3.62
C ARG A 84 7.60 -12.63 -3.43
N VAL A 85 7.50 -13.53 -2.46
CA VAL A 85 6.21 -13.95 -1.89
C VAL A 85 5.91 -13.06 -0.71
N ILE A 86 4.73 -12.45 -0.72
CA ILE A 86 4.24 -11.60 0.36
C ILE A 86 2.98 -12.20 0.95
N VAL A 87 2.82 -11.97 2.25
CA VAL A 87 1.66 -12.39 3.01
C VAL A 87 1.02 -11.14 3.58
N VAL A 88 -0.20 -10.85 3.14
CA VAL A 88 -0.95 -9.65 3.52
C VAL A 88 -2.11 -10.05 4.41
N HIS A 89 -2.16 -9.48 5.60
CA HIS A 89 -3.17 -9.76 6.61
C HIS A 89 -3.81 -8.49 7.17
N GLU A 90 -3.20 -7.32 6.89
CA GLU A 90 -3.70 -6.02 7.29
C GLU A 90 -4.96 -5.66 6.47
N PRO A 91 -6.11 -5.39 7.12
CA PRO A 91 -7.39 -5.21 6.43
C PRO A 91 -7.38 -4.15 5.33
N GLN A 92 -6.67 -3.04 5.53
CA GLN A 92 -6.56 -1.97 4.54
C GLN A 92 -5.85 -2.41 3.27
N TYR A 93 -4.86 -3.29 3.39
CA TYR A 93 -4.14 -3.82 2.23
C TYR A 93 -4.88 -4.98 1.60
N ILE A 94 -5.58 -5.82 2.37
CA ILE A 94 -6.51 -6.83 1.81
C ILE A 94 -7.53 -6.13 0.91
N LEU A 95 -8.21 -5.10 1.42
CA LEU A 95 -9.18 -4.32 0.65
C LEU A 95 -8.56 -3.72 -0.63
N MET A 96 -7.36 -3.15 -0.51
CA MET A 96 -6.65 -2.56 -1.65
C MET A 96 -6.37 -3.61 -2.74
N PHE A 97 -5.82 -4.76 -2.36
CA PHE A 97 -5.45 -5.82 -3.29
C PHE A 97 -6.67 -6.52 -3.88
N GLU A 98 -7.74 -6.74 -3.13
CA GLU A 98 -9.00 -7.26 -3.69
C GLU A 98 -9.57 -6.32 -4.75
N LYS A 99 -9.60 -5.01 -4.49
CA LYS A 99 -10.04 -4.02 -5.48
C LYS A 99 -9.17 -4.04 -6.73
N LEU A 100 -7.85 -4.14 -6.56
CA LEU A 100 -6.92 -4.21 -7.68
C LEU A 100 -7.08 -5.52 -8.48
N LEU A 101 -7.22 -6.66 -7.81
CA LEU A 101 -7.37 -7.96 -8.46
C LEU A 101 -8.73 -8.12 -9.16
N ALA A 102 -9.74 -7.35 -8.74
CA ALA A 102 -11.05 -7.30 -9.40
C ALA A 102 -11.03 -6.53 -10.74
N THR A 103 -9.98 -5.76 -11.05
CA THR A 103 -9.85 -5.07 -12.35
C THR A 103 -9.16 -5.97 -13.39
N PRO A 104 -9.34 -5.72 -14.69
CA PRO A 104 -8.49 -6.31 -15.72
C PRO A 104 -7.02 -5.99 -15.45
N GLY A 105 -6.13 -6.93 -15.77
CA GLY A 105 -4.68 -6.74 -15.61
C GLY A 105 -4.11 -5.70 -16.60
N PRO A 106 -2.86 -5.26 -16.38
CA PRO A 106 -1.93 -5.74 -15.36
C PRO A 106 -2.24 -5.21 -13.95
N HIS A 107 -2.10 -6.08 -12.94
CA HIS A 107 -2.35 -5.73 -11.54
C HIS A 107 -1.10 -5.10 -10.91
N GLU A 108 -1.06 -3.77 -10.89
CA GLU A 108 0.11 -3.01 -10.49
C GLU A 108 -0.15 -2.13 -9.26
N TYR A 109 0.87 -2.03 -8.41
CA TYR A 109 0.88 -1.15 -7.23
C TYR A 109 2.29 -0.61 -7.00
N VAL A 110 2.41 0.37 -6.12
CA VAL A 110 3.72 0.94 -5.75
C VAL A 110 4.10 0.47 -4.36
N HIS A 111 5.31 -0.07 -4.25
CA HIS A 111 5.95 -0.38 -2.98
C HIS A 111 6.80 0.80 -2.53
N LEU A 112 6.54 1.30 -1.33
CA LEU A 112 7.37 2.30 -0.66
C LEU A 112 8.01 1.69 0.59
N LEU A 113 9.27 2.07 0.82
CA LEU A 113 9.95 1.75 2.07
C LEU A 113 9.35 2.60 3.19
N LEU A 114 8.95 1.93 4.26
CA LEU A 114 8.64 2.56 5.52
C LEU A 114 9.92 2.68 6.35
N HIS A 115 10.47 3.88 6.47
CA HIS A 115 11.62 4.13 7.34
C HIS A 115 11.20 3.94 8.80
N ARG A 116 11.71 2.87 9.41
CA ARG A 116 11.31 2.39 10.73
C ARG A 116 11.75 3.36 11.84
N GLY A 117 10.82 3.63 12.76
CA GLY A 117 11.03 4.34 14.01
C GLY A 117 9.96 3.97 15.03
N ASP A 118 8.70 3.93 14.60
CA ASP A 118 7.55 3.66 15.47
C ASP A 118 6.78 2.44 14.94
N ASP A 119 6.72 1.38 15.75
CA ASP A 119 6.15 0.07 15.40
C ASP A 119 4.61 0.04 15.50
N ASP A 120 3.91 1.15 15.74
CA ASP A 120 2.45 1.15 15.87
C ASP A 120 1.78 2.45 15.40
N GLU A 121 0.60 2.27 14.82
CA GLU A 121 -0.44 3.25 14.48
C GLU A 121 -0.36 3.98 13.11
N ASP A 122 -1.33 3.66 12.26
CA ASP A 122 -1.84 4.43 11.12
C ASP A 122 -0.97 5.58 10.55
N LEU A 123 0.11 5.22 9.85
CA LEU A 123 0.94 6.16 9.08
C LEU A 123 0.17 6.93 8.00
N ASN A 124 -1.00 6.42 7.61
CA ASN A 124 -1.91 7.11 6.70
C ASN A 124 -2.59 8.32 7.36
N SER A 125 -2.64 8.35 8.70
CA SER A 125 -3.25 9.40 9.51
C SER A 125 -2.22 10.38 10.09
N ASP A 126 -0.94 10.00 10.16
CA ASP A 126 0.14 10.87 10.64
C ASP A 126 0.56 11.93 9.59
N PRO A 127 0.39 13.24 9.88
CA PRO A 127 0.82 14.31 8.98
C PRO A 127 2.32 14.36 8.67
N ASP A 128 3.17 13.82 9.54
CA ASP A 128 4.62 13.74 9.35
C ASP A 128 5.00 12.74 8.25
N TYR A 129 4.13 11.76 8.00
CA TYR A 129 4.28 10.71 6.99
C TYR A 129 3.31 10.86 5.81
N ALA A 130 2.75 12.06 5.61
CA ALA A 130 2.01 12.40 4.40
C ALA A 130 2.94 12.32 3.16
N LEU A 131 2.44 11.83 2.02
CA LEU A 131 3.23 11.65 0.80
C LEU A 131 3.43 12.98 0.05
N ARG A 132 4.23 13.87 0.64
CA ARG A 132 4.58 15.19 0.12
C ARG A 132 6.06 15.50 0.30
N PRO A 133 6.66 16.35 -0.54
CA PRO A 133 8.03 16.83 -0.35
C PRO A 133 8.24 17.44 1.04
N GLY A 134 9.37 17.09 1.67
CA GLY A 134 9.72 17.58 3.02
C GLY A 134 9.12 16.78 4.19
N SER A 135 8.27 15.78 3.92
CA SER A 135 7.80 14.83 4.94
C SER A 135 8.89 13.78 5.29
N LYS A 136 8.62 12.97 6.32
CA LYS A 136 9.43 11.79 6.67
C LYS A 136 9.13 10.57 5.79
N ALA A 137 8.11 10.63 4.94
CA ALA A 137 7.72 9.52 4.10
C ALA A 137 8.68 9.29 2.94
N ALA A 138 8.96 8.03 2.61
CA ALA A 138 9.66 7.71 1.38
C ALA A 138 8.80 8.08 0.18
N LEU A 139 9.34 8.93 -0.71
CA LEU A 139 8.71 9.30 -1.97
C LEU A 139 9.27 8.49 -3.15
N ALA A 140 10.38 7.78 -2.95
CA ALA A 140 10.93 6.86 -3.94
C ALA A 140 10.52 5.42 -3.63
N GLY A 141 10.17 4.67 -4.66
CA GLY A 141 9.68 3.31 -4.53
C GLY A 141 9.91 2.46 -5.76
N THR A 142 9.24 1.32 -5.76
CA THR A 142 9.30 0.35 -6.87
C THR A 142 7.89 0.08 -7.36
N LEU A 143 7.69 0.18 -8.67
CA LEU A 143 6.49 -0.31 -9.33
C LEU A 143 6.50 -1.83 -9.27
N MET A 144 5.44 -2.40 -8.73
CA MET A 144 5.29 -3.83 -8.50
C MET A 144 4.15 -4.36 -9.37
N ARG A 145 4.29 -5.59 -9.86
CA ARG A 145 3.23 -6.35 -10.50
C ARG A 145 2.91 -7.60 -9.71
N ILE A 146 1.62 -7.87 -9.53
CA ILE A 146 1.15 -9.13 -8.96
C ILE A 146 1.12 -10.17 -10.07
N VAL A 147 1.85 -11.27 -9.85
CA VAL A 147 1.99 -12.39 -10.80
C VAL A 147 1.00 -13.49 -10.47
N ALA A 148 0.79 -13.76 -9.19
CA ALA A 148 -0.16 -14.74 -8.70
C ALA A 148 -0.69 -14.32 -7.33
N SER A 149 -1.92 -14.73 -7.01
CA SER A 149 -2.54 -14.50 -5.71
C SER A 149 -3.36 -15.71 -5.28
N LEU A 150 -3.35 -16.00 -3.98
CA LEU A 150 -4.12 -17.06 -3.34
C LEU A 150 -4.70 -16.50 -2.03
N ARG A 151 -5.97 -16.80 -1.78
CA ARG A 151 -6.59 -16.56 -0.47
C ARG A 151 -6.42 -17.81 0.39
N GLU A 152 -5.95 -17.63 1.61
CA GLU A 152 -5.71 -18.73 2.54
C GLU A 152 -5.95 -18.30 3.99
N GLU A 153 -6.39 -19.24 4.84
CA GLU A 153 -6.43 -19.05 6.29
C GLU A 153 -5.02 -19.10 6.87
N MET A 154 -4.65 -18.09 7.64
CA MET A 154 -3.32 -17.98 8.22
C MET A 154 -3.38 -17.98 9.74
N GLN A 155 -2.45 -18.69 10.33
CA GLN A 155 -2.22 -18.63 11.77
C GLN A 155 -1.27 -17.47 12.05
N THR A 156 -1.75 -16.50 12.82
CA THR A 156 -0.91 -15.39 13.30
C THR A 156 0.19 -15.92 14.23
N SER A 157 1.26 -15.15 14.42
CA SER A 157 2.39 -15.50 15.29
C SER A 157 2.01 -15.75 16.76
N THR A 158 0.79 -15.37 17.15
CA THR A 158 0.21 -15.62 18.47
C THR A 158 -0.92 -16.64 18.33
N ASP A 159 -1.02 -17.59 19.27
CA ASP A 159 -2.15 -18.52 19.38
C ASP A 159 -3.45 -17.71 19.54
N GLY A 160 -4.19 -17.61 18.43
CA GLY A 160 -5.34 -16.73 18.29
C GLY A 160 -6.23 -17.18 17.12
N PRO A 161 -7.31 -16.44 16.85
CA PRO A 161 -8.19 -16.72 15.72
C PRO A 161 -7.39 -16.69 14.41
N LYS A 162 -7.59 -17.69 13.57
CA LYS A 162 -7.06 -17.67 12.21
C LYS A 162 -7.64 -16.48 11.46
N VAL A 163 -6.80 -15.78 10.70
CA VAL A 163 -7.20 -14.64 9.90
C VAL A 163 -7.09 -15.03 8.43
N GLU A 164 -8.09 -14.69 7.62
CA GLU A 164 -7.98 -14.83 6.17
C GLU A 164 -6.96 -13.81 5.65
N GLY A 165 -5.96 -14.28 4.91
CA GLY A 165 -4.94 -13.44 4.30
C GLY A 165 -4.81 -13.67 2.80
N LEU A 166 -4.05 -12.80 2.15
CA LEU A 166 -3.64 -12.94 0.75
C LEU A 166 -2.17 -13.34 0.69
N VAL A 167 -1.89 -14.50 0.10
CA VAL A 167 -0.56 -14.88 -0.34
C VAL A 167 -0.39 -14.41 -1.78
N MET A 168 0.64 -13.62 -2.06
CA MET A 168 0.87 -13.12 -3.41
C MET A 168 2.32 -13.29 -3.84
N VAL A 169 2.50 -13.62 -5.11
CA VAL A 169 3.79 -13.54 -5.79
C VAL A 169 3.85 -12.20 -6.51
N VAL A 170 4.82 -11.38 -6.15
CA VAL A 170 5.00 -10.04 -6.70
C VAL A 170 6.37 -9.87 -7.34
N GLN A 171 6.43 -9.04 -8.38
CA GLN A 171 7.66 -8.75 -9.12
C GLN A 171 7.87 -7.24 -9.22
N GLY A 172 9.07 -6.78 -8.85
CA GLY A 172 9.50 -5.39 -9.09
C GLY A 172 9.78 -5.15 -10.57
N LEU A 173 9.28 -4.05 -11.10
CA LEU A 173 9.41 -3.68 -12.52
C LEU A 173 10.36 -2.52 -12.74
N ALA A 174 10.13 -1.40 -12.06
CA ALA A 174 10.83 -0.15 -12.29
C ALA A 174 10.87 0.70 -11.02
N ARG A 175 11.78 1.67 -10.97
CA ARG A 175 11.80 2.69 -9.93
C ARG A 175 10.73 3.75 -10.21
N VAL A 176 10.12 4.26 -9.16
CA VAL A 176 9.13 5.34 -9.25
C VAL A 176 9.38 6.43 -8.22
N HIS A 177 8.86 7.62 -8.50
CA HIS A 177 8.81 8.72 -7.58
C HIS A 177 7.37 9.22 -7.42
N VAL A 178 6.91 9.36 -6.19
CA VAL A 178 5.60 9.91 -5.86
C VAL A 178 5.60 11.41 -6.12
N THR A 179 4.68 11.87 -6.98
CA THR A 179 4.57 13.29 -7.34
C THR A 179 3.46 13.98 -6.56
N LYS A 180 2.34 13.29 -6.35
CA LYS A 180 1.17 13.86 -5.68
C LYS A 180 0.33 12.77 -5.02
N GLN A 181 0.10 12.90 -3.71
CA GLN A 181 -0.88 12.06 -3.01
C GLN A 181 -2.31 12.39 -3.48
N THR A 182 -3.06 11.35 -3.86
CA THR A 182 -4.48 11.46 -4.24
C THR A 182 -5.40 10.95 -3.13
N GLN A 183 -4.93 10.00 -2.31
CA GLN A 183 -5.66 9.43 -1.18
C GLN A 183 -4.72 9.10 -0.02
N GLY A 184 -5.16 9.33 1.22
CA GLY A 184 -4.47 8.88 2.45
C GLY A 184 -5.05 7.61 3.06
N SER A 185 -6.37 7.56 3.21
CA SER A 185 -7.12 6.49 3.86
C SER A 185 -8.19 5.91 2.92
N PRO A 186 -8.55 4.61 3.00
CA PRO A 186 -8.07 3.60 3.95
C PRO A 186 -6.66 3.06 3.64
N TYR A 187 -6.22 3.23 2.40
CA TYR A 187 -4.84 3.00 1.97
C TYR A 187 -4.39 4.18 1.10
N SER A 188 -3.09 4.34 0.92
CA SER A 188 -2.54 5.45 0.15
C SER A 188 -2.74 5.25 -1.35
N ARG A 189 -3.07 6.35 -2.05
CA ARG A 189 -3.04 6.45 -3.52
C ARG A 189 -2.29 7.70 -3.94
N ALA A 190 -1.61 7.66 -5.07
CA ALA A 190 -0.82 8.79 -5.55
C ALA A 190 -0.53 8.71 -7.05
N ASP A 191 -0.30 9.87 -7.65
CA ASP A 191 0.35 9.97 -8.94
C ASP A 191 1.85 9.69 -8.76
N VAL A 192 2.42 8.90 -9.67
CA VAL A 192 3.82 8.51 -9.64
C VAL A 192 4.48 8.64 -11.00
N MET A 193 5.74 9.03 -11.01
CA MET A 193 6.57 9.14 -12.20
C MET A 193 7.55 7.97 -12.26
N LEU A 194 7.64 7.28 -13.40
CA LEU A 194 8.68 6.30 -13.66
C LEU A 194 10.06 6.99 -13.65
N ALA A 195 10.99 6.46 -12.87
CA ALA A 195 12.37 6.92 -12.84
C ALA A 195 13.19 6.09 -13.84
N PRO A 196 13.66 6.68 -14.96
CA PRO A 196 14.42 5.96 -15.95
C PRO A 196 15.79 5.54 -15.41
N ASP A 197 16.30 4.41 -15.91
CA ASP A 197 17.62 3.94 -15.52
C ASP A 197 18.73 4.88 -15.99
N ALA A 198 19.71 5.13 -15.12
CA ALA A 198 20.77 6.10 -15.37
C ALA A 198 21.59 5.71 -16.61
N GLU A 199 21.79 4.41 -16.83
CA GLU A 199 22.46 3.83 -17.98
C GLU A 199 21.70 4.13 -19.28
N VAL A 200 20.37 4.00 -19.25
CA VAL A 200 19.49 4.29 -20.39
C VAL A 200 19.51 5.79 -20.70
N VAL A 201 19.38 6.64 -19.68
CA VAL A 201 19.46 8.11 -19.86
C VAL A 201 20.82 8.50 -20.47
N ARG A 202 21.92 7.93 -19.96
CA ARG A 202 23.28 8.18 -20.49
C ARG A 202 23.43 7.67 -21.91
N ALA A 203 22.89 6.50 -22.24
CA ALA A 203 22.94 5.93 -23.58
C ALA A 203 22.18 6.80 -24.59
N SER A 204 20.94 7.21 -24.26
CA SER A 204 20.14 8.12 -25.06
C SER A 204 20.84 9.46 -25.26
N ALA A 205 21.41 10.04 -24.20
CA ALA A 205 22.16 11.29 -24.31
C ALA A 205 23.41 11.20 -25.21
N ARG A 206 24.02 10.00 -25.34
CA ARG A 206 25.12 9.78 -26.30
C ARG A 206 24.61 9.72 -27.74
N LEU A 207 23.49 9.02 -27.97
CA LEU A 207 22.88 8.91 -29.29
C LEU A 207 22.37 10.26 -29.80
N SER A 208 21.65 11.03 -28.96
CA SER A 208 21.18 12.37 -29.31
C SER A 208 22.34 13.31 -29.64
N ARG A 209 23.45 13.27 -28.87
CA ARG A 209 24.65 14.06 -29.18
C ARG A 209 25.30 13.66 -30.50
N LYS A 210 25.35 12.37 -30.83
CA LYS A 210 25.86 11.89 -32.12
C LYS A 210 24.98 12.38 -33.26
N TRP A 211 23.66 12.29 -33.10
CA TRP A 211 22.69 12.73 -34.11
C TRP A 211 22.77 14.24 -34.35
N LEU A 212 22.74 15.06 -33.30
CA LEU A 212 22.88 16.52 -33.42
C LEU A 212 24.16 16.91 -34.16
N ARG A 213 25.30 16.29 -33.83
CA ARG A 213 26.57 16.52 -34.54
C ARG A 213 26.56 16.10 -36.01
N SER A 214 25.78 15.07 -36.37
CA SER A 214 25.62 14.68 -37.77
C SER A 214 24.64 15.57 -38.53
N SER A 215 23.66 16.14 -37.83
CA SER A 215 22.69 17.09 -38.39
C SER A 215 23.28 18.50 -38.57
N ASP A 216 24.33 18.85 -37.81
CA ASP A 216 25.15 20.05 -38.00
C ASP A 216 26.19 19.92 -39.15
N GLY A 217 26.04 18.92 -40.03
CA GLY A 217 26.79 18.84 -41.30
C GLY A 217 26.55 20.06 -42.19
N PRO A 218 27.52 20.44 -43.04
CA PRO A 218 27.74 21.83 -43.46
C PRO A 218 26.50 22.45 -44.11
N GLY A 219 25.82 23.29 -43.35
CA GLY A 219 24.86 24.24 -43.87
C GLY A 219 25.53 25.05 -44.98
N LEU A 220 24.81 25.13 -46.11
CA LEU A 220 25.08 25.91 -47.30
C LEU A 220 26.18 26.96 -47.11
N ARG A 221 27.31 26.77 -47.79
CA ARG A 221 28.19 27.90 -48.08
C ARG A 221 27.33 28.92 -48.81
N ARG A 222 27.03 30.05 -48.15
CA ARG A 222 26.56 31.26 -48.83
C ARG A 222 27.61 31.60 -49.88
N THR A 223 27.26 31.34 -51.13
CA THR A 223 27.98 31.86 -52.29
C THR A 223 27.49 33.28 -52.47
N ASP A 224 28.21 34.24 -51.87
CA ASP A 224 28.17 35.64 -52.27
C ASP A 224 29.61 36.05 -52.64
#